data_AF-A0A147KGR7-F1
#
_entry.id   AF-A0A147KGR7-F1
#
_cell.length_a   1.000
_cell.length_b   1.000
_cell.length_c   1.000
_cell.angle_alpha   90.00
_cell.angle_beta   90.00
_cell.angle_gamma   90.00
#
_symmetry.space_group_name_H-M   'P 1'
#
loop_
_entity.id
_entity.type
_entity.pdbx_description
1 polymer ?
#
loop_
_entity_poly.entity_id
_entity_poly.type
_entity_poly.pdbx_seq_one_letter_code
_entity_poly.pdbx_strand_id
1 'polypeptide(L)'
;MNGLAALLQKKGELDEAASWYRRAAENGDTEAMSGLAALLRERGEADEAERWYRRAAEEGDIAAVENLAALYEEQGRQAEAEQWRRRLDDVDGNE
;
A
#
# COMPACT_ATOMS: atom_id res chain seq x y z
N MET A 1 -5.89 15.63 -29.55
CA MET A 1 -5.83 16.48 -28.34
C MET A 1 -6.56 15.90 -27.11
N ASN A 2 -7.17 14.71 -27.16
CA ASN A 2 -8.02 14.22 -26.06
C ASN A 2 -7.29 13.45 -24.94
N GLY A 3 -6.02 13.06 -25.13
CA GLY A 3 -5.29 12.27 -24.13
C GLY A 3 -4.83 13.06 -22.91
N LEU A 4 -4.47 14.34 -23.10
CA LEU A 4 -3.87 15.15 -22.02
C LEU A 4 -4.90 15.58 -20.97
N ALA A 5 -6.13 15.90 -21.39
CA ALA A 5 -7.21 16.29 -20.48
C ALA A 5 -7.66 15.13 -19.58
N ALA A 6 -7.79 13.92 -20.14
CA ALA A 6 -8.13 12.72 -19.37
C ALA A 6 -7.02 12.34 -18.37
N LEU A 7 -5.75 12.51 -18.74
CA LEU A 7 -4.62 12.26 -17.84
C LEU A 7 -4.55 13.28 -16.70
N LEU A 8 -4.81 14.57 -16.97
CA LEU A 8 -4.83 15.60 -15.94
C LEU A 8 -6.02 15.43 -14.98
N GLN A 9 -7.19 15.06 -15.49
CA GLN A 9 -8.36 14.77 -14.67
C GLN A 9 -8.10 13.56 -13.75
N LYS A 10 -7.61 12.45 -14.32
CA LYS A 10 -7.22 11.28 -13.54
C LYS A 10 -6.18 11.66 -12.48
N LYS A 11 -5.15 12.43 -12.83
CA LYS A 11 -4.11 12.84 -11.87
C LYS A 11 -4.66 13.71 -10.74
N GLY A 12 -5.60 14.61 -11.03
CA GLY A 12 -6.28 15.42 -10.01
C GLY A 12 -7.13 14.58 -9.07
N GLU A 13 -7.92 13.65 -9.61
CA GLU A 13 -8.73 12.72 -8.81
C GLU A 13 -7.87 11.80 -7.95
N LEU A 14 -6.71 11.37 -8.43
CA LEU A 14 -5.75 10.56 -7.67
C LEU A 14 -5.14 11.34 -6.49
N ASP A 15 -4.90 12.65 -6.62
CA ASP A 15 -4.38 13.49 -5.54
C ASP A 15 -5.44 13.73 -4.45
N GLU A 16 -6.69 13.96 -4.87
CA GLU A 16 -7.83 14.09 -3.96
C GLU A 16 -8.11 12.77 -3.22
N ALA A 17 -8.08 11.64 -3.93
CA ALA A 17 -8.19 10.32 -3.35
C ALA A 17 -7.06 10.02 -2.36
N ALA A 18 -5.81 10.34 -2.71
CA ALA A 18 -4.66 10.17 -1.82
C ALA A 18 -4.82 10.99 -0.52
N SER A 19 -5.31 12.22 -0.62
CA SER A 19 -5.59 13.06 0.57
C SER A 19 -6.70 12.47 1.43
N TRP A 20 -7.75 11.93 0.82
CA TRP A 20 -8.85 11.29 1.53
C TRP A 20 -8.39 10.01 2.24
N TYR A 21 -7.66 9.14 1.53
CA TYR A 21 -7.06 7.94 2.09
C TYR A 21 -6.08 8.26 3.20
N ARG A 22 -5.24 9.29 3.07
CA ARG A 22 -4.33 9.71 4.14
C ARG A 22 -5.07 10.07 5.41
N ARG A 23 -6.17 10.82 5.32
CA ARG A 23 -6.97 11.18 6.49
C ARG A 23 -7.63 9.96 7.15
N ALA A 24 -8.14 9.02 6.36
CA ALA A 24 -8.73 7.79 6.87
C ALA A 24 -7.66 6.86 7.47
N ALA A 25 -6.50 6.74 6.82
CA ALA A 25 -5.33 6.04 7.33
C ALA A 25 -4.82 6.63 8.66
N GLU A 26 -4.83 7.96 8.81
CA GLU A 26 -4.51 8.62 10.08
C GLU A 26 -5.52 8.30 11.19
N ASN A 27 -6.77 7.99 10.83
CA ASN A 27 -7.79 7.51 11.77
C ASN A 27 -7.69 6.00 12.08
N GLY A 28 -6.72 5.28 11.50
CA GLY A 28 -6.54 3.84 11.72
C GLY A 28 -7.28 2.94 10.73
N ASP A 29 -7.81 3.49 9.63
CA ASP A 29 -8.46 2.70 8.59
C ASP A 29 -7.40 1.97 7.73
N THR A 30 -7.33 0.65 7.88
CA THR A 30 -6.32 -0.18 7.19
C THR A 30 -6.57 -0.29 5.69
N GLU A 31 -7.83 -0.29 5.26
CA GLU A 31 -8.19 -0.32 3.84
C GLU A 31 -7.72 0.97 3.16
N ALA A 32 -7.89 2.10 3.84
CA ALA A 32 -7.38 3.39 3.37
C ALA A 32 -5.84 3.46 3.35
N MET A 33 -5.16 2.89 4.35
CA MET A 33 -3.69 2.77 4.35
C MET A 33 -3.21 1.98 3.12
N SER A 34 -3.82 0.82 2.85
CA SER A 34 -3.51 -0.01 1.69
C SER A 34 -3.78 0.69 0.37
N GLY A 35 -4.89 1.43 0.26
CA GLY A 35 -5.23 2.24 -0.90
C GLY A 35 -4.23 3.39 -1.14
N LEU A 36 -3.84 4.10 -0.08
CA LEU A 36 -2.82 5.15 -0.17
C LEU A 36 -1.47 4.59 -0.61
N ALA A 37 -1.06 3.45 -0.05
CA ALA A 37 0.19 2.80 -0.38
C ALA A 37 0.24 2.37 -1.85
N ALA A 38 -0.86 1.83 -2.38
CA ALA A 38 -0.98 1.47 -3.80
C ALA A 38 -0.81 2.70 -4.71
N LEU A 39 -1.45 3.82 -4.37
CA LEU A 39 -1.29 5.07 -5.12
C LEU A 39 0.13 5.61 -5.09
N LEU A 40 0.80 5.55 -3.94
CA LEU A 40 2.21 5.95 -3.80
C LEU A 40 3.13 5.04 -4.62
N ARG A 41 2.88 3.73 -4.64
CA ARG A 41 3.61 2.78 -5.49
C ARG A 41 3.44 3.10 -6.97
N GLU A 42 2.23 3.40 -7.43
CA GLU A 42 1.99 3.83 -8.82
C GLU A 42 2.71 5.14 -9.19
N ARG A 43 2.92 6.03 -8.22
CA ARG A 43 3.71 7.27 -8.39
C ARG A 43 5.22 7.04 -8.40
N GLY A 44 5.68 5.83 -8.09
CA GLY A 44 7.11 5.51 -7.91
C GLY A 44 7.65 5.87 -6.52
N GLU A 45 6.78 6.19 -5.58
CA GLU A 45 7.11 6.54 -4.18
C GLU A 45 7.08 5.28 -3.29
N ALA A 46 7.86 4.27 -3.68
CA ALA A 46 7.90 2.97 -3.01
C ALA A 46 8.27 3.07 -1.52
N ASP A 47 9.17 3.98 -1.15
CA ASP A 47 9.55 4.22 0.26
C ASP A 47 8.41 4.72 1.14
N GLU A 48 7.47 5.48 0.59
CA GLU A 48 6.30 5.96 1.34
C GLU A 48 5.20 4.89 1.34
N ALA A 49 5.01 4.20 0.22
CA ALA A 49 4.13 3.03 0.13
C ALA A 49 4.51 1.94 1.15
N GLU A 50 5.80 1.62 1.28
CA GLU A 50 6.31 0.64 2.24
C GLU A 50 5.86 0.98 3.68
N ARG A 51 5.92 2.25 4.07
CA ARG A 51 5.55 2.69 5.42
C ARG A 51 4.07 2.50 5.70
N TRP A 52 3.22 2.85 4.73
CA TRP A 52 1.78 2.69 4.87
C TRP A 52 1.35 1.23 4.87
N TYR A 53 1.90 0.41 3.97
CA TYR A 53 1.66 -1.03 3.97
C TYR A 53 2.14 -1.69 5.26
N ARG A 54 3.33 -1.31 5.78
CA ARG A 54 3.82 -1.81 7.07
C ARG A 54 2.84 -1.50 8.20
N ARG A 55 2.34 -0.27 8.26
CA ARG A 55 1.38 0.14 9.28
C ARG A 55 0.07 -0.65 9.21
N ALA A 56 -0.47 -0.83 8.01
CA ALA A 56 -1.68 -1.64 7.82
C ALA A 56 -1.43 -3.12 8.17
N ALA A 57 -0.28 -3.66 7.79
CA ALA A 57 0.15 -5.00 8.15
C ALA A 57 0.31 -5.19 9.67
N GLU A 58 0.78 -4.16 10.39
CA GLU A 58 0.87 -4.17 11.85
C GLU A 58 -0.51 -4.19 12.53
N GLU A 59 -1.51 -3.57 11.90
CA GLU A 59 -2.91 -3.62 12.33
C GLU A 59 -3.64 -4.93 11.94
N GLY A 60 -2.96 -5.83 11.24
CA GLY A 60 -3.48 -7.14 10.84
C GLY A 60 -4.13 -7.19 9.45
N ASP A 61 -3.92 -6.17 8.61
CA ASP A 61 -4.42 -6.17 7.24
C ASP A 61 -3.61 -7.14 6.37
N ILE A 62 -4.24 -8.27 6.01
CA ILE A 62 -3.64 -9.32 5.20
C ILE A 62 -3.23 -8.81 3.82
N ALA A 63 -4.08 -8.00 3.18
CA ALA A 63 -3.81 -7.46 1.85
C ALA A 63 -2.58 -6.53 1.88
N ALA A 64 -2.39 -5.76 2.95
CA ALA A 64 -1.21 -4.93 3.14
C ALA A 64 0.06 -5.78 3.29
N VAL A 65 0.02 -6.89 4.04
CA VAL A 65 1.15 -7.80 4.20
C VAL A 65 1.57 -8.40 2.85
N GLU A 66 0.61 -8.86 2.05
CA GLU A 66 0.88 -9.43 0.73
C GLU A 66 1.50 -8.39 -0.23
N ASN A 67 0.94 -7.18 -0.27
CA ASN A 67 1.47 -6.10 -1.10
C ASN A 67 2.86 -5.64 -0.64
N LEU A 68 3.11 -5.61 0.67
CA LEU A 68 4.41 -5.27 1.23
C LEU A 68 5.47 -6.31 0.88
N ALA A 69 5.13 -7.60 0.97
CA ALA A 69 6.02 -8.68 0.58
C ALA A 69 6.36 -8.59 -0.92
N ALA A 70 5.35 -8.38 -1.77
CA ALA A 70 5.56 -8.18 -3.21
C ALA A 70 6.47 -6.97 -3.51
N LEU A 71 6.29 -5.85 -2.79
CA LEU A 71 7.13 -4.66 -2.92
C LEU A 71 8.60 -4.96 -2.59
N TYR A 72 8.86 -5.73 -1.52
CA TYR A 72 10.22 -6.15 -1.18
C TYR A 72 10.81 -7.11 -2.21
N GLU A 73 10.02 -8.04 -2.76
CA GLU A 73 10.47 -8.94 -3.84
C GLU A 73 10.90 -8.13 -5.08
N GLU A 74 10.12 -7.11 -5.46
CA GLU A 74 10.46 -6.19 -6.56
C GLU A 74 11.75 -5.40 -6.30
N GLN A 75 12.02 -5.04 -5.04
CA GLN A 75 13.25 -4.35 -4.63
C GLN A 75 14.46 -5.31 -4.46
N GLY A 76 14.28 -6.62 -4.65
CA GLY A 76 15.32 -7.63 -4.40
C GLY A 76 15.58 -7.92 -2.93
N ARG A 77 14.69 -7.50 -2.03
CA ARG A 77 14.74 -7.68 -0.57
C ARG A 77 14.00 -8.94 -0.14
N GLN A 78 14.39 -10.09 -0.68
CA GLN A 78 13.68 -11.36 -0.45
C GLN A 78 13.56 -11.74 1.03
N ALA A 79 14.62 -11.52 1.82
CA ALA A 79 14.60 -11.83 3.25
C ALA A 79 13.49 -11.11 4.02
N GLU A 80 13.15 -9.89 3.61
CA GLU A 80 12.10 -9.09 4.25
C GLU A 80 10.73 -9.52 3.76
N ALA A 81 10.58 -9.80 2.46
CA ALA A 81 9.36 -10.40 1.92
C ALA A 81 8.99 -11.72 2.60
N GLU A 82 9.98 -12.61 2.78
CA GLU A 82 9.79 -13.90 3.44
C GLU A 82 9.41 -13.74 4.92
N GLN A 83 9.99 -12.77 5.62
CA GLN A 83 9.63 -12.47 7.01
C GLN A 83 8.15 -12.07 7.11
N TRP A 84 7.69 -11.17 6.23
CA TRP A 84 6.30 -10.74 6.21
C TRP A 84 5.33 -11.86 5.81
N ARG A 85 5.69 -12.69 4.82
CA ARG A 85 4.90 -13.88 4.45
C ARG A 85 4.80 -14.90 5.57
N ARG A 86 5.90 -15.15 6.30
CA ARG A 86 5.88 -16.05 7.45
C ARG A 86 4.99 -15.51 8.57
N ARG A 87 5.01 -14.19 8.77
CA ARG A 87 4.11 -13.53 9.73
C ARG A 87 2.65 -13.67 9.31
N LEU A 88 2.34 -13.60 8.01
CA LEU A 88 0.99 -13.83 7.50
C LEU A 88 0.50 -15.26 7.80
N ASP A 89 1.35 -16.26 7.54
CA ASP A 89 1.03 -17.68 7.78
C ASP A 89 0.75 -17.96 9.28
N ASP A 90 1.45 -17.28 10.18
CA ASP A 90 1.23 -17.35 11.63
C ASP A 90 -0.11 -16.70 12.07
N VAL A 91 -0.55 -15.66 11.36
CA VAL A 91 -1.83 -14.97 11.62
C VAL A 91 -3.02 -15.80 11.13
N ASP A 92 -2.91 -16.41 9.95
CA ASP A 92 -3.95 -17.26 9.34
C ASP A 92 -4.08 -18.62 10.06
N GLY A 93 -2.98 -19.14 10.61
CA GLY A 93 -2.96 -20.40 11.36
C GLY A 93 -3.60 -20.38 12.75
N ASN A 94 -4.13 -19.23 13.18
CA ASN A 94 -4.79 -19.04 14.48
C ASN A 94 -6.30 -18.78 14.32
N GLU A 95 -6.97 -19.59 13.49
CA GLU A 95 -8.44 -19.77 13.44
C GLU A 95 -8.92 -20.97 14.27
#